data_AF-A0A1Y1WX45-F1
#
_entry.id   AF-A0A1Y1WX45-F1
#
_cell.length_a   1.000
_cell.length_b   1.000
_cell.length_c   1.000
_cell.angle_alpha   90.00
_cell.angle_beta   90.00
_cell.angle_gamma   90.00
#
_symmetry.space_group_name_H-M   'P 1'
#
loop_
_entity.id
_entity.type
_entity.pdbx_description
1 polymer ?
#
loop_
_entity_poly.entity_id
_entity_poly.type
_entity_poly.pdbx_seq_one_letter_code
_entity_poly.pdbx_strand_id
1 'polypeptide(L)'
;MNSIKYFISLLIYYLKMTDSKQKKIIKYPPKFDTPFKNLFKTEDNKNLLIDFLNEILYYEKKKSNKNNENENVFDDESGISYYENSNSDEEEYIPIVDVQFLDTKIPAKEDTDASKEDTDAFIIEKLEDSDTDEKEEILKKFNDIDNNDLVDGSKKRKEKKKNNDDKRKKLRRDYFEVKTPRLDSLINVIRQNYVDEIKNRKTVLELKNYNTIQFVAITRTNELIYIEIQLQNTDNVFKETLFYASDMVTHSLKNETMYNTLPKIIMINILHFNVFNDKEHFKRYFSLKDDILNKEGGFKGLLYFHFVELPKYEKLQEEEKMDEKNLWLLFLVDPNNEIFTKDGAPSKFTQARQVLLSLEEKNTAYMDKCDKEMRGYNEYLKGRKYREEIGRKKGIEIGIEIGMKKGIRISKIEIALQMLKENNKIEKIKKLTKFNSFEILEIKKLLNKPDDTAIRESAEKLEIDFDSLKKIYEVND
;
A
#
# COMPACT_ATOMS: atom_id res chain seq x y z
N MET A 1 -56.67 -42.01 9.76
CA MET A 1 -55.20 -42.12 9.65
C MET A 1 -54.62 -41.51 8.37
N ASN A 2 -55.21 -41.72 7.18
CA ASN A 2 -54.64 -41.22 5.90
C ASN A 2 -54.65 -39.68 5.74
N SER A 3 -55.67 -38.99 6.26
CA SER A 3 -55.76 -37.51 6.18
C SER A 3 -54.64 -36.80 6.96
N ILE A 4 -54.26 -37.33 8.13
CA ILE A 4 -53.18 -36.76 8.96
C ILE A 4 -51.81 -36.94 8.28
N LYS A 5 -51.55 -38.10 7.66
CA LYS A 5 -50.32 -38.32 6.89
C LYS A 5 -50.20 -37.37 5.70
N TYR A 6 -51.32 -37.10 5.00
CA TYR A 6 -51.34 -36.16 3.89
C TYR A 6 -51.08 -34.72 4.36
N PHE A 7 -51.70 -34.32 5.47
CA PHE A 7 -51.50 -32.98 6.05
C PHE A 7 -50.06 -32.76 6.54
N ILE A 8 -49.45 -33.76 7.18
CA ILE A 8 -48.04 -33.72 7.58
C ILE A 8 -47.12 -33.64 6.36
N SER A 9 -47.41 -34.40 5.29
CA SER A 9 -46.63 -34.34 4.04
C SER A 9 -46.73 -32.97 3.38
N LEU A 10 -47.93 -32.38 3.34
CA LEU A 10 -48.16 -31.05 2.80
C LEU A 10 -47.47 -29.97 3.65
N LEU A 11 -47.49 -30.10 4.98
CA LEU A 11 -46.81 -29.20 5.91
C LEU A 11 -45.28 -29.29 5.77
N ILE A 12 -44.73 -30.49 5.65
CA ILE A 12 -43.28 -30.70 5.39
C ILE A 12 -42.89 -30.10 4.03
N TYR A 13 -43.73 -30.28 3.01
CA TYR A 13 -43.53 -29.67 1.70
C TYR A 13 -43.58 -28.14 1.76
N TYR A 14 -44.55 -27.58 2.49
CA TYR A 14 -44.67 -26.14 2.70
C TYR A 14 -43.50 -25.57 3.51
N LEU A 15 -43.06 -26.27 4.57
CA LEU A 15 -41.92 -25.89 5.38
C LEU A 15 -40.61 -25.93 4.57
N LYS A 16 -40.42 -26.95 3.73
CA LYS A 16 -39.30 -27.02 2.76
C LYS A 16 -39.36 -25.89 1.72
N MET A 17 -40.55 -25.51 1.28
CA MET A 17 -40.79 -24.37 0.37
C MET A 17 -40.58 -23.01 1.05
N THR A 18 -40.80 -22.89 2.36
CA THR A 18 -40.54 -21.65 3.10
C THR A 18 -39.08 -21.51 3.52
N ASP A 19 -38.41 -22.62 3.88
CA ASP A 19 -36.95 -22.63 4.11
C ASP A 19 -36.17 -22.36 2.81
N SER A 20 -36.68 -22.82 1.65
CA SER A 20 -36.07 -22.51 0.35
C SER A 20 -36.28 -21.07 -0.13
N LYS A 21 -37.17 -20.30 0.52
CA LYS A 21 -37.50 -18.92 0.17
C LYS A 21 -36.89 -17.86 1.08
N GLN A 22 -36.27 -18.23 2.21
CA GLN A 22 -35.38 -17.29 2.91
C GLN A 22 -34.08 -17.19 2.11
N LYS A 23 -33.91 -16.07 1.39
CA LYS A 23 -32.65 -15.75 0.72
C LYS A 23 -31.54 -15.79 1.77
N LYS A 24 -30.67 -16.81 1.71
CA LYS A 24 -29.51 -16.92 2.61
C LYS A 24 -28.62 -15.69 2.42
N ILE A 25 -28.38 -14.98 3.51
CA ILE A 25 -27.61 -13.74 3.55
C ILE A 25 -26.16 -14.07 3.89
N ILE A 26 -25.22 -13.56 3.10
CA ILE A 26 -23.79 -13.60 3.40
C ILE A 26 -23.50 -12.53 4.44
N LYS A 27 -23.01 -12.94 5.60
CA LYS A 27 -22.69 -12.05 6.72
C LYS A 27 -21.37 -11.30 6.50
N TYR A 28 -20.36 -11.95 5.91
CA TYR A 28 -19.02 -11.37 5.75
C TYR A 28 -18.68 -11.16 4.27
N PRO A 29 -18.76 -9.91 3.77
CA PRO A 29 -18.53 -9.62 2.37
C PRO A 29 -17.04 -9.71 2.00
N PRO A 30 -16.70 -10.12 0.76
CA PRO A 30 -15.31 -10.27 0.32
C PRO A 30 -14.57 -8.95 0.07
N LYS A 31 -15.13 -7.79 0.42
CA LYS A 31 -14.33 -6.58 0.63
C LYS A 31 -13.39 -6.71 1.83
N PHE A 32 -13.64 -7.63 2.75
CA PHE A 32 -12.72 -7.97 3.82
C PHE A 32 -11.75 -9.07 3.37
N ASP A 33 -10.58 -9.06 3.98
CA ASP A 33 -9.43 -9.88 3.65
C ASP A 33 -9.68 -11.38 3.90
N THR A 34 -10.30 -11.74 5.03
CA THR A 34 -10.58 -13.15 5.37
C THR A 34 -11.59 -13.78 4.39
N PRO A 35 -12.77 -13.18 4.13
CA PRO A 35 -13.70 -13.72 3.14
C PRO A 35 -13.14 -13.73 1.73
N PHE A 36 -12.41 -12.68 1.30
CA PHE A 36 -11.77 -12.64 -0.02
C PHE A 36 -10.86 -13.85 -0.24
N LYS A 37 -10.01 -14.18 0.74
CA LYS A 37 -9.08 -15.30 0.57
C LYS A 37 -9.74 -16.65 0.58
N ASN A 38 -10.71 -16.88 1.45
CA ASN A 38 -11.38 -18.17 1.47
C ASN A 38 -12.25 -18.36 0.21
N LEU A 39 -12.65 -17.25 -0.44
CA LEU A 39 -13.27 -17.29 -1.75
C LEU A 39 -12.28 -17.59 -2.87
N PHE A 40 -11.16 -16.86 -2.95
CA PHE A 40 -10.28 -16.90 -4.13
C PHE A 40 -9.00 -17.73 -4.01
N LYS A 41 -8.49 -17.97 -2.80
CA LYS A 41 -7.20 -18.66 -2.55
C LYS A 41 -7.39 -20.15 -2.30
N THR A 42 -8.13 -20.81 -3.19
CA THR A 42 -8.30 -22.28 -3.19
C THR A 42 -8.25 -22.79 -4.62
N GLU A 43 -7.68 -23.97 -4.84
CA GLU A 43 -7.63 -24.59 -6.17
C GLU A 43 -9.04 -24.79 -6.75
N ASP A 44 -10.01 -25.16 -5.91
CA ASP A 44 -11.41 -25.37 -6.32
C ASP A 44 -12.09 -24.09 -6.86
N ASN A 45 -11.64 -22.91 -6.43
CA ASN A 45 -12.22 -21.62 -6.80
C ASN A 45 -11.33 -20.80 -7.73
N LYS A 46 -10.27 -21.39 -8.26
CA LYS A 46 -9.29 -20.74 -9.13
C LYS A 46 -9.93 -20.03 -10.34
N ASN A 47 -10.97 -20.60 -10.92
CA ASN A 47 -11.71 -19.98 -12.03
C ASN A 47 -12.41 -18.67 -11.63
N LEU A 48 -12.86 -18.54 -10.37
CA LEU A 48 -13.44 -17.29 -9.86
C LEU A 48 -12.37 -16.20 -9.76
N LEU A 49 -11.15 -16.56 -9.32
CA LEU A 49 -10.02 -15.63 -9.27
C LEU A 49 -9.60 -15.17 -10.67
N ILE A 50 -9.54 -16.09 -11.63
CA ILE A 50 -9.22 -15.77 -13.03
C ILE A 50 -10.24 -14.78 -13.59
N ASP A 51 -11.53 -15.03 -13.37
CA ASP A 51 -12.60 -14.14 -13.83
C ASP A 51 -12.53 -12.76 -13.13
N PHE A 52 -12.26 -12.73 -11.82
CA PHE A 52 -12.00 -11.51 -11.06
C PHE A 52 -10.84 -10.70 -11.63
N LEU A 53 -9.68 -11.33 -11.82
CA LEU A 53 -8.47 -10.69 -12.34
C LEU A 53 -8.69 -10.17 -13.75
N ASN A 54 -9.35 -10.95 -14.60
CA ASN A 54 -9.73 -10.49 -15.92
C ASN A 54 -10.62 -9.25 -15.83
N GLU A 55 -11.68 -9.20 -15.02
CA GLU A 55 -12.51 -7.99 -14.94
C GLU A 55 -11.73 -6.76 -14.43
N ILE A 56 -10.90 -6.93 -13.40
CA ILE A 56 -10.11 -5.85 -12.81
C ILE A 56 -9.05 -5.31 -13.78
N LEU A 57 -8.37 -6.19 -14.54
CA LEU A 57 -7.27 -5.81 -15.42
C LEU A 57 -7.72 -5.53 -16.88
N TYR A 58 -8.80 -6.15 -17.35
CA TYR A 58 -9.28 -6.09 -18.74
C TYR A 58 -9.91 -4.75 -19.11
N TYR A 59 -10.76 -4.19 -18.24
CA TYR A 59 -11.47 -2.94 -18.55
C TYR A 59 -10.49 -1.77 -18.80
N GLU A 60 -9.32 -1.84 -18.20
CA GLU A 60 -8.30 -0.79 -18.24
C GLU A 60 -7.54 -0.77 -19.57
N LYS A 61 -7.19 -1.94 -20.11
CA LYS A 61 -6.51 -2.07 -21.41
C LYS A 61 -7.40 -1.68 -22.60
N LYS A 62 -8.73 -1.73 -22.45
CA LYS A 62 -9.68 -1.18 -23.44
C LYS A 62 -9.73 0.35 -23.46
N LYS A 63 -9.45 1.01 -22.33
CA LYS A 63 -9.47 2.48 -22.21
C LYS A 63 -8.19 3.12 -22.75
N SER A 64 -7.03 2.49 -22.56
CA SER A 64 -5.76 2.95 -23.15
C SER A 64 -5.80 2.97 -24.68
N ASN A 65 -6.55 2.07 -25.31
CA ASN A 65 -6.70 2.06 -26.77
C ASN A 65 -7.58 3.20 -27.33
N LYS A 66 -8.40 3.86 -26.50
CA LYS A 66 -9.24 5.00 -26.95
C LYS A 66 -8.59 6.36 -26.75
N ASN A 67 -7.59 6.47 -25.88
CA ASN A 67 -6.96 7.75 -25.55
C ASN A 67 -5.81 8.15 -26.49
N ASN A 68 -5.52 7.35 -27.53
CA ASN A 68 -4.52 7.70 -28.55
C ASN A 68 -5.08 8.57 -29.69
N GLU A 69 -6.38 8.89 -29.71
CA GLU A 69 -6.97 9.66 -30.81
C GLU A 69 -7.14 11.15 -30.55
N ASN A 70 -6.93 11.69 -29.34
CA ASN A 70 -7.04 13.13 -29.14
C ASN A 70 -6.13 13.62 -28.02
N GLU A 71 -5.04 14.29 -28.39
CA GLU A 71 -4.72 15.68 -28.00
C GLU A 71 -3.26 15.97 -28.34
N ASN A 72 -3.04 16.95 -29.24
CA ASN A 72 -2.01 17.99 -29.13
C ASN A 72 -2.11 18.92 -30.35
N VAL A 73 -2.81 20.05 -30.20
CA VAL A 73 -2.55 21.24 -31.02
C VAL A 73 -1.64 22.13 -30.19
N PHE A 74 -0.34 22.08 -30.51
CA PHE A 74 0.59 23.15 -30.20
C PHE A 74 0.95 23.81 -31.53
N ASP A 75 0.45 25.03 -31.74
CA ASP A 75 0.93 25.92 -32.79
C ASP A 75 2.34 26.37 -32.43
N ASP A 76 3.32 25.94 -33.22
CA ASP A 76 4.61 26.60 -33.30
C ASP A 76 4.90 26.95 -34.76
N GLU A 77 5.37 28.18 -34.98
CA GLU A 77 5.46 28.90 -36.26
C GLU A 77 6.61 28.37 -37.16
N SER A 78 6.62 27.08 -37.49
CA SER A 78 7.59 26.52 -38.43
C SER A 78 7.03 25.60 -39.52
N GLY A 79 5.72 25.31 -39.52
CA GLY A 79 5.04 24.77 -40.70
C GLY A 79 5.56 23.42 -41.24
N ILE A 80 6.19 22.59 -40.41
CA ILE A 80 6.62 21.24 -40.79
C ILE A 80 5.82 20.21 -39.96
N SER A 81 4.82 19.59 -40.58
CA SER A 81 4.14 18.43 -40.02
C SER A 81 5.04 17.20 -40.15
N TYR A 82 5.50 16.64 -39.03
CA TYR A 82 6.05 15.29 -39.01
C TYR A 82 4.93 14.30 -38.77
N TYR A 83 4.50 13.60 -39.81
CA TYR A 83 3.71 12.39 -39.66
C TYR A 83 4.67 11.27 -39.25
N GLU A 84 4.85 11.05 -37.95
CA GLU A 84 5.32 9.74 -37.50
C GLU A 84 4.15 8.79 -37.60
N ASN A 85 4.24 7.91 -38.60
CA ASN A 85 3.36 6.77 -38.75
C ASN A 85 3.71 5.79 -37.62
N SER A 86 3.21 6.02 -36.41
CA SER A 86 3.25 5.04 -35.35
C SER A 86 2.24 3.95 -35.72
N ASN A 87 2.71 2.92 -36.43
CA ASN A 87 2.10 1.60 -36.32
C ASN A 87 2.10 1.29 -34.82
N SER A 88 0.95 1.49 -34.18
CA SER A 88 0.72 1.01 -32.83
C SER A 88 0.87 -0.50 -32.91
N ASP A 89 1.94 -1.02 -32.33
CA ASP A 89 1.99 -2.42 -31.93
C ASP A 89 0.84 -2.62 -30.93
N GLU A 90 -0.35 -2.90 -31.46
CA GLU A 90 -1.55 -3.27 -30.74
C GLU A 90 -1.26 -4.60 -30.05
N GLU A 91 -0.69 -4.54 -28.84
CA GLU A 91 -0.63 -5.72 -27.99
C GLU A 91 -2.05 -6.10 -27.60
N GLU A 92 -2.57 -7.08 -28.34
CA GLU A 92 -3.83 -7.76 -28.04
C GLU A 92 -3.83 -8.20 -26.58
N TYR A 93 -4.88 -7.83 -25.84
CA TYR A 93 -5.03 -8.28 -24.47
C TYR A 93 -5.13 -9.81 -24.44
N ILE A 94 -4.11 -10.45 -23.88
CA ILE A 94 -4.15 -11.89 -23.62
C ILE A 94 -4.87 -12.07 -22.27
N PRO A 95 -6.09 -12.64 -22.25
CA PRO A 95 -6.79 -12.88 -21.00
C PRO A 95 -6.00 -13.85 -20.13
N ILE A 96 -6.08 -13.66 -18.82
CA ILE A 96 -5.57 -14.63 -17.87
C ILE A 96 -6.44 -15.88 -18.03
N VAL A 97 -5.81 -16.99 -18.37
CA VAL A 97 -6.50 -18.29 -18.55
C VAL A 97 -6.13 -19.28 -17.46
N ASP A 98 -5.11 -18.97 -16.66
CA ASP A 98 -4.63 -19.83 -15.60
C ASP A 98 -3.85 -19.01 -14.56
N VAL A 99 -3.89 -19.46 -13.30
CA VAL A 99 -3.11 -18.89 -12.19
C VAL A 99 -2.55 -19.97 -11.28
N GLN A 100 -1.30 -19.85 -10.85
CA GLN A 100 -0.77 -20.71 -9.79
C GLN A 100 -0.61 -19.91 -8.50
N PHE A 101 -1.10 -20.47 -7.38
CA PHE A 101 -0.87 -19.88 -6.07
C PHE A 101 0.56 -20.17 -5.62
N LEU A 102 1.32 -19.13 -5.33
CA LEU A 102 2.54 -19.29 -4.55
C LEU A 102 2.14 -19.41 -3.08
N ASP A 103 2.39 -20.58 -2.49
CA ASP A 103 2.30 -20.75 -1.05
C ASP A 103 3.24 -19.75 -0.40
N THR A 104 2.69 -18.75 0.30
CA THR A 104 3.45 -17.79 1.10
C THR A 104 4.04 -18.43 2.37
N LYS A 105 4.21 -19.77 2.39
CA LYS A 105 5.10 -20.43 3.35
C LYS A 105 6.53 -20.18 2.88
N ILE A 106 7.08 -19.01 3.22
CA ILE A 106 8.51 -18.98 3.52
C ILE A 106 8.65 -19.88 4.75
N PRO A 107 9.32 -21.03 4.68
CA PRO A 107 9.45 -21.89 5.84
C PRO A 107 10.23 -21.11 6.90
N ALA A 108 9.56 -20.73 7.99
CA ALA A 108 10.21 -20.86 9.28
C ALA A 108 10.50 -22.36 9.38
N LYS A 109 11.77 -22.75 9.16
CA LYS A 109 12.21 -24.04 9.67
C LYS A 109 11.88 -24.01 11.16
N GLU A 110 10.87 -24.78 11.55
CA GLU A 110 10.88 -25.39 12.86
C GLU A 110 12.22 -26.11 12.94
N ASP A 111 13.03 -25.78 13.94
CA ASP A 111 14.15 -26.60 14.37
C ASP A 111 13.56 -27.97 14.73
N THR A 112 13.46 -28.85 13.74
CA THR A 112 13.46 -30.28 13.95
C THR A 112 14.77 -30.76 13.36
N ASP A 113 15.57 -31.33 14.24
CA ASP A 113 16.94 -31.76 14.02
C ASP A 113 17.10 -32.45 12.66
N ALA A 114 17.79 -31.79 11.73
CA ALA A 114 18.32 -32.45 10.54
C ALA A 114 19.33 -33.49 11.03
N SER A 115 19.05 -34.75 10.77
CA SER A 115 19.93 -35.87 11.07
C SER A 115 21.30 -35.66 10.41
N LYS A 116 22.36 -36.04 11.13
CA LYS A 116 23.77 -35.96 10.72
C LYS A 116 24.10 -36.64 9.39
N GLU A 117 23.21 -37.48 8.86
CA GLU A 117 23.48 -38.33 7.69
C GLU A 117 23.51 -37.55 6.37
N ASP A 118 22.79 -36.43 6.25
CA ASP A 118 22.73 -35.65 5.00
C ASP A 118 23.95 -34.72 4.80
N THR A 119 24.75 -34.50 5.85
CA THR A 119 25.91 -33.58 5.79
C THR A 119 27.19 -34.27 5.36
N ASP A 120 27.33 -35.56 5.68
CA ASP A 120 28.52 -36.35 5.35
C ASP A 120 28.51 -36.81 3.88
N ALA A 121 27.32 -37.06 3.30
CA ALA A 121 27.18 -37.46 1.89
C ALA A 121 27.58 -36.35 0.90
N PHE A 122 27.29 -35.08 1.22
CA PHE A 122 27.61 -33.93 0.35
C PHE A 122 29.10 -33.55 0.36
N ILE A 123 29.82 -33.88 1.44
CA ILE A 123 31.27 -33.63 1.55
C ILE A 123 32.07 -34.69 0.79
N ILE A 124 31.58 -35.94 0.76
CA ILE A 124 32.23 -37.05 0.04
C ILE A 124 32.16 -36.84 -1.47
N GLU A 125 31.02 -36.38 -2.00
CA GLU A 125 30.81 -36.12 -3.44
C GLU A 125 31.73 -35.03 -4.00
N LYS A 126 32.21 -34.11 -3.16
CA LYS A 126 33.12 -33.00 -3.53
C LYS A 126 34.61 -33.33 -3.38
N LEU A 127 34.99 -34.49 -2.85
CA LEU A 127 36.38 -34.92 -2.61
C LEU A 127 36.94 -35.86 -3.69
N GLU A 128 36.13 -36.26 -4.68
CA GLU A 128 36.56 -37.10 -5.81
C GLU A 128 37.18 -36.28 -6.96
N ASP A 129 36.98 -34.97 -7.00
CA ASP A 129 37.42 -34.06 -8.09
C ASP A 129 38.68 -33.22 -7.77
N SER A 130 39.47 -33.56 -6.75
CA SER A 130 40.65 -32.77 -6.35
C SER A 130 41.97 -33.57 -6.44
N ASP A 131 43.02 -32.88 -6.91
CA ASP A 131 44.37 -33.41 -7.14
C ASP A 131 45.01 -33.97 -5.84
N THR A 132 45.84 -35.00 -6.02
CA THR A 132 46.28 -35.93 -4.96
C THR A 132 47.06 -35.30 -3.81
N ASP A 133 47.73 -34.18 -4.03
CA ASP A 133 48.56 -33.54 -3.00
C ASP A 133 47.73 -32.66 -2.03
N GLU A 134 46.63 -32.07 -2.51
CA GLU A 134 45.69 -31.30 -1.66
C GLU A 134 44.81 -32.24 -0.81
N LYS A 135 44.54 -33.44 -1.33
CA LYS A 135 43.80 -34.51 -0.67
C LYS A 135 44.55 -35.07 0.55
N GLU A 136 45.88 -35.26 0.45
CA GLU A 136 46.70 -35.73 1.58
C GLU A 136 46.84 -34.69 2.70
N GLU A 137 46.87 -33.39 2.37
CA GLU A 137 46.98 -32.33 3.38
C GLU A 137 45.65 -32.13 4.14
N ILE A 138 44.51 -32.28 3.46
CA ILE A 138 43.18 -32.22 4.06
C ILE A 138 42.90 -33.48 4.91
N LEU A 139 43.27 -34.68 4.43
CA LEU A 139 43.16 -35.92 5.22
C LEU A 139 44.06 -35.91 6.47
N LYS A 140 45.28 -35.38 6.38
CA LYS A 140 46.16 -35.20 7.56
C LYS A 140 45.52 -34.29 8.60
N LYS A 141 44.94 -33.16 8.16
CA LYS A 141 44.25 -32.20 9.05
C LYS A 141 42.94 -32.75 9.63
N PHE A 142 42.32 -33.75 8.99
CA PHE A 142 41.15 -34.45 9.51
C PHE A 142 41.53 -35.59 10.48
N ASN A 143 42.56 -36.37 10.18
CA ASN A 143 42.97 -37.52 11.00
C ASN A 143 43.78 -37.13 12.27
N ASP A 144 44.39 -35.95 12.31
CA ASP A 144 45.00 -35.39 13.53
C ASP A 144 43.98 -34.96 14.61
N ILE A 145 42.67 -35.09 14.32
CA ILE A 145 41.59 -34.74 15.25
C ILE A 145 41.15 -35.93 16.11
N ASP A 146 41.47 -37.18 15.76
CA ASP A 146 40.93 -38.36 16.46
C ASP A 146 41.94 -39.23 17.23
N ASN A 147 43.23 -38.88 17.28
CA ASN A 147 44.20 -39.59 18.11
C ASN A 147 44.94 -38.66 19.07
N ASN A 148 44.26 -38.28 20.16
CA ASN A 148 44.87 -38.21 21.49
C ASN A 148 43.79 -38.08 22.57
N ASP A 149 43.95 -38.91 23.61
CA ASP A 149 43.28 -38.92 24.91
C ASP A 149 42.02 -39.79 25.05
N LEU A 150 42.27 -41.10 24.97
CA LEU A 150 41.76 -42.03 25.98
C LEU A 150 42.26 -41.60 27.38
N VAL A 151 41.38 -41.72 28.37
CA VAL A 151 41.60 -41.68 29.83
C VAL A 151 41.37 -40.33 30.54
N ASP A 152 40.24 -40.34 31.25
CA ASP A 152 39.94 -39.72 32.55
C ASP A 152 39.47 -38.24 32.66
N GLY A 153 38.48 -38.06 33.54
CA GLY A 153 38.31 -36.84 34.32
C GLY A 153 37.42 -35.75 33.74
N SER A 154 36.14 -35.82 34.07
CA SER A 154 35.16 -34.73 33.96
C SER A 154 35.64 -33.41 34.59
N LYS A 155 36.03 -32.43 33.75
CA LYS A 155 35.86 -30.95 33.89
C LYS A 155 36.89 -30.19 33.03
N LYS A 156 36.72 -30.14 31.69
CA LYS A 156 37.42 -29.17 30.82
C LYS A 156 36.80 -29.01 29.41
N ARG A 157 35.49 -29.21 29.27
CA ARG A 157 34.79 -29.19 27.96
C ARG A 157 34.24 -27.83 27.48
N LYS A 158 34.52 -26.72 28.17
CA LYS A 158 34.00 -25.38 27.76
C LYS A 158 35.03 -24.39 27.19
N GLU A 159 36.33 -24.69 27.20
CA GLU A 159 37.35 -23.75 26.68
C GLU A 159 38.03 -24.18 25.36
N LYS A 160 38.09 -25.48 25.02
CA LYS A 160 38.70 -25.90 23.73
C LYS A 160 37.79 -25.78 22.50
N LYS A 161 36.46 -25.71 22.65
CA LYS A 161 35.53 -25.51 21.51
C LYS A 161 35.54 -24.09 20.93
N LYS A 162 35.95 -23.09 21.72
CA LYS A 162 35.94 -21.68 21.29
C LYS A 162 37.10 -21.33 20.34
N ASN A 163 38.26 -21.95 20.52
CA ASN A 163 39.48 -21.62 19.76
C ASN A 163 39.54 -22.16 18.33
N ASN A 164 38.82 -23.23 18.00
CA ASN A 164 38.80 -23.78 16.63
C ASN A 164 37.76 -23.07 15.74
N ASP A 165 36.68 -22.56 16.33
CA ASP A 165 35.68 -21.75 15.60
C ASP A 165 36.23 -20.37 15.20
N ASP A 166 37.12 -19.80 16.01
CA ASP A 166 37.73 -18.49 15.73
C ASP A 166 38.82 -18.56 14.64
N LYS A 167 39.55 -19.67 14.52
CA LYS A 167 40.50 -19.89 13.41
C LYS A 167 39.78 -20.09 12.06
N ARG A 168 38.64 -20.80 12.04
CA ARG A 168 37.81 -20.98 10.84
C ARG A 168 37.11 -19.70 10.40
N LYS A 169 36.73 -18.82 11.34
CA LYS A 169 36.16 -17.49 11.04
C LYS A 169 37.18 -16.49 10.51
N LYS A 170 38.45 -16.58 10.92
CA LYS A 170 39.53 -15.70 10.44
C LYS A 170 39.91 -16.00 8.98
N LEU A 171 40.06 -17.28 8.63
CA LEU A 171 40.34 -17.70 7.25
C LEU A 171 39.22 -17.31 6.25
N ARG A 172 37.96 -17.30 6.71
CA ARG A 172 36.79 -16.87 5.92
C ARG A 172 36.72 -15.36 5.68
N ARG A 173 37.29 -14.52 6.56
CA ARG A 173 37.31 -13.06 6.37
C ARG A 173 38.37 -12.63 5.36
N ASP A 174 39.57 -13.19 5.49
CA ASP A 174 40.73 -12.74 4.73
C ASP A 174 40.64 -13.07 3.22
N TYR A 175 39.82 -14.06 2.82
CA TYR A 175 39.65 -14.46 1.41
C TYR A 175 38.51 -13.76 0.67
N PHE A 176 37.52 -13.20 1.37
CA PHE A 176 36.31 -12.63 0.76
C PHE A 176 36.21 -11.09 0.82
N GLU A 177 37.06 -10.40 1.59
CA GLU A 177 37.01 -8.92 1.75
C GLU A 177 37.88 -8.11 0.77
N VAL A 178 38.55 -8.72 -0.22
CA VAL A 178 39.55 -8.00 -1.05
C VAL A 178 38.95 -7.28 -2.28
N LYS A 179 37.62 -7.21 -2.47
CA LYS A 179 37.05 -6.34 -3.52
C LYS A 179 35.91 -5.44 -3.00
N THR A 180 36.13 -4.14 -3.23
CA THR A 180 35.25 -2.94 -3.16
C THR A 180 34.99 -2.22 -1.81
N PRO A 181 36.00 -1.57 -1.19
CA PRO A 181 35.87 -0.91 0.12
C PRO A 181 35.11 0.43 0.18
N ARG A 182 34.74 1.07 -0.94
CA ARG A 182 34.19 2.46 -0.90
C ARG A 182 32.66 2.57 -0.88
N LEU A 183 31.93 1.63 -1.47
CA LEU A 183 30.46 1.62 -1.42
C LEU A 183 29.94 0.89 -0.18
N ASP A 184 30.66 -0.16 0.25
CA ASP A 184 30.34 -0.91 1.47
C ASP A 184 30.54 -0.09 2.74
N SER A 185 31.47 0.86 2.80
CA SER A 185 31.61 1.72 4.00
C SER A 185 30.41 2.67 4.19
N LEU A 186 29.85 3.22 3.10
CA LEU A 186 28.66 4.09 3.12
C LEU A 186 27.39 3.27 3.42
N ILE A 187 27.26 2.11 2.76
CA ILE A 187 26.16 1.18 2.97
C ILE A 187 26.22 0.52 4.35
N ASN A 188 27.42 0.25 4.90
CA ASN A 188 27.56 -0.38 6.22
C ASN A 188 27.32 0.59 7.38
N VAL A 189 27.54 1.90 7.21
CA VAL A 189 27.12 2.89 8.23
C VAL A 189 25.59 3.03 8.24
N ILE A 190 24.95 3.02 7.06
CA ILE A 190 23.48 3.02 6.94
C ILE A 190 22.89 1.67 7.42
N ARG A 191 23.55 0.54 7.11
CA ARG A 191 23.15 -0.80 7.55
C ARG A 191 23.43 -1.06 9.02
N GLN A 192 24.50 -0.61 9.64
CA GLN A 192 24.75 -0.83 11.09
C GLN A 192 23.69 -0.13 11.93
N ASN A 193 23.33 1.11 11.57
CA ASN A 193 22.20 1.81 12.21
C ASN A 193 20.84 1.12 11.97
N TYR A 194 20.68 0.38 10.85
CA TYR A 194 19.49 -0.45 10.58
C TYR A 194 19.55 -1.87 11.17
N VAL A 195 20.73 -2.47 11.35
CA VAL A 195 20.95 -3.87 11.73
C VAL A 195 20.88 -4.05 13.24
N ASP A 196 21.30 -3.06 14.03
CA ASP A 196 21.03 -3.04 15.47
C ASP A 196 19.53 -2.86 15.74
N GLU A 197 18.81 -2.15 14.87
CA GLU A 197 17.35 -2.22 14.84
C GLU A 197 16.83 -3.60 14.39
N ILE A 198 17.40 -4.21 13.33
CA ILE A 198 16.91 -5.49 12.78
C ILE A 198 17.15 -6.70 13.70
N LYS A 199 18.17 -6.70 14.57
CA LYS A 199 18.30 -7.74 15.62
C LYS A 199 17.17 -7.66 16.65
N ASN A 200 16.59 -6.47 16.85
CA ASN A 200 15.31 -6.30 17.55
C ASN A 200 14.09 -6.57 16.65
N ARG A 201 14.27 -6.81 15.34
CA ARG A 201 13.22 -7.12 14.35
C ARG A 201 13.03 -8.61 14.05
N LYS A 202 13.69 -9.55 14.73
CA LYS A 202 13.17 -10.94 14.77
C LYS A 202 11.74 -10.94 15.34
N THR A 203 11.45 -9.99 16.23
CA THR A 203 10.13 -9.59 16.70
C THR A 203 9.28 -8.85 15.66
N VAL A 204 9.84 -8.17 14.64
CA VAL A 204 9.07 -7.30 13.72
C VAL A 204 8.51 -8.01 12.49
N LEU A 205 9.12 -9.10 12.01
CA LEU A 205 8.41 -10.01 11.09
C LEU A 205 7.22 -10.70 11.78
N GLU A 206 7.28 -10.89 13.11
CA GLU A 206 6.15 -11.34 13.93
C GLU A 206 5.18 -10.18 14.30
N LEU A 207 5.54 -8.90 14.11
CA LEU A 207 4.72 -7.72 14.51
C LEU A 207 3.98 -7.00 13.38
N LYS A 208 3.70 -7.62 12.23
CA LYS A 208 2.63 -7.13 11.33
C LYS A 208 1.52 -8.16 11.15
N ASN A 209 0.96 -8.56 12.28
CA ASN A 209 -0.26 -9.34 12.36
C ASN A 209 -1.48 -8.42 12.61
N TYR A 210 -1.70 -7.45 11.72
CA TYR A 210 -2.95 -6.66 11.70
C TYR A 210 -3.43 -6.45 10.25
N ASN A 211 -4.33 -7.35 9.83
CA ASN A 211 -5.38 -7.14 8.82
C ASN A 211 -5.03 -7.01 7.32
N THR A 212 -3.82 -7.31 6.88
CA THR A 212 -3.54 -7.56 5.45
C THR A 212 -2.92 -8.94 5.32
N ILE A 213 -3.53 -9.86 4.58
CA ILE A 213 -2.80 -11.04 4.12
C ILE A 213 -2.77 -11.05 2.59
N GLN A 214 -1.65 -11.50 2.06
CA GLN A 214 -1.23 -11.26 0.69
C GLN A 214 -1.33 -12.58 -0.09
N PHE A 215 -1.55 -12.53 -1.39
CA PHE A 215 -1.30 -13.70 -2.24
C PHE A 215 -0.79 -13.30 -3.61
N VAL A 216 0.06 -14.17 -4.16
CA VAL A 216 0.69 -14.01 -5.46
C VAL A 216 0.12 -15.07 -6.40
N ALA A 217 -0.31 -14.62 -7.58
CA ALA A 217 -0.75 -15.47 -8.69
C ALA A 217 0.25 -15.35 -9.85
N ILE A 218 0.63 -16.48 -10.45
CA ILE A 218 1.47 -16.50 -11.65
C ILE A 218 0.61 -16.83 -12.87
N THR A 219 0.65 -15.98 -13.90
CA THR A 219 -0.04 -16.24 -15.18
C THR A 219 0.82 -17.05 -16.15
N ARG A 220 0.22 -17.64 -17.20
CA ARG A 220 0.96 -18.39 -18.24
C ARG A 220 1.92 -17.52 -19.06
N THR A 221 1.75 -16.21 -19.01
CA THR A 221 2.61 -15.20 -19.66
C THR A 221 3.72 -14.68 -18.74
N ASN A 222 3.97 -15.36 -17.61
CA ASN A 222 5.00 -15.01 -16.62
C ASN A 222 4.76 -13.64 -15.95
N GLU A 223 3.51 -13.33 -15.62
CA GLU A 223 3.16 -12.17 -14.80
C GLU A 223 2.95 -12.61 -13.35
N LEU A 224 3.59 -11.91 -12.41
CA LEU A 224 3.33 -12.03 -10.98
C LEU A 224 2.32 -10.98 -10.56
N ILE A 225 1.14 -11.44 -10.14
CA ILE A 225 0.06 -10.60 -9.67
C ILE A 225 -0.01 -10.68 -8.16
N TYR A 226 0.13 -9.55 -7.49
CA TYR A 226 -0.03 -9.40 -6.05
C TYR A 226 -1.32 -8.67 -5.75
N ILE A 227 -2.16 -9.23 -4.87
CA ILE A 227 -3.40 -8.60 -4.43
C ILE A 227 -3.36 -8.36 -2.94
N GLU A 228 -3.69 -7.13 -2.53
CA GLU A 228 -3.79 -6.72 -1.13
C GLU A 228 -5.09 -5.94 -0.86
N ILE A 229 -5.80 -6.32 0.20
CA ILE A 229 -6.93 -5.57 0.74
C ILE A 229 -6.47 -4.80 1.96
N GLN A 230 -6.47 -3.47 1.89
CA GLN A 230 -6.03 -2.61 2.99
C GLN A 230 -7.22 -1.97 3.71
N LEU A 231 -7.40 -2.33 4.99
CA LEU A 231 -8.50 -1.80 5.81
C LEU A 231 -8.17 -0.45 6.48
N GLN A 232 -6.89 -0.14 6.67
CA GLN A 232 -6.44 1.04 7.43
C GLN A 232 -5.49 1.89 6.60
N ASN A 233 -5.64 3.20 6.70
CA ASN A 233 -4.71 4.14 6.07
C ASN A 233 -3.52 4.37 7.00
N THR A 234 -2.33 3.97 6.56
CA THR A 234 -1.04 4.17 7.25
C THR A 234 -0.31 5.44 6.80
N ASP A 235 -0.92 6.22 5.91
CA ASP A 235 -0.34 7.38 5.20
C ASP A 235 0.94 7.06 4.39
N ASN A 236 1.28 5.78 4.24
CA ASN A 236 2.48 5.30 3.54
C ASN A 236 2.17 4.27 2.46
N VAL A 237 0.91 4.16 2.02
CA VAL A 237 0.45 3.14 1.07
C VAL A 237 1.36 3.02 -0.15
N PHE A 238 1.71 4.13 -0.82
CA PHE A 238 2.59 4.09 -2.00
C PHE A 238 3.98 3.49 -1.70
N LYS A 239 4.54 3.79 -0.52
CA LYS A 239 5.84 3.25 -0.10
C LYS A 239 5.73 1.77 0.25
N GLU A 240 4.64 1.37 0.90
CA GLU A 240 4.38 -0.03 1.25
C GLU A 240 4.17 -0.87 -0.03
N THR A 241 3.37 -0.39 -0.99
CA THR A 241 3.18 -1.05 -2.28
C THR A 241 4.49 -1.16 -3.06
N LEU A 242 5.30 -0.08 -3.12
CA LEU A 242 6.61 -0.12 -3.78
C LEU A 242 7.58 -1.09 -3.11
N PHE A 243 7.59 -1.12 -1.77
CA PHE A 243 8.40 -2.06 -1.00
C PHE A 243 8.05 -3.50 -1.35
N TYR A 244 6.76 -3.87 -1.35
CA TYR A 244 6.34 -5.22 -1.72
C TYR A 244 6.61 -5.55 -3.20
N ALA A 245 6.47 -4.59 -4.11
CA ALA A 245 6.86 -4.80 -5.51
C ALA A 245 8.37 -5.11 -5.63
N SER A 246 9.23 -4.39 -4.90
CA SER A 246 10.67 -4.66 -4.90
C SER A 246 11.02 -6.02 -4.28
N ASP A 247 10.27 -6.44 -3.26
CA ASP A 247 10.40 -7.76 -2.65
C ASP A 247 10.03 -8.87 -3.64
N MET A 248 8.96 -8.68 -4.42
CA MET A 248 8.58 -9.61 -5.49
C MET A 248 9.64 -9.71 -6.59
N VAL A 249 10.21 -8.59 -7.04
CA VAL A 249 11.36 -8.60 -7.98
C VAL A 249 12.47 -9.48 -7.42
N THR A 250 12.86 -9.23 -6.18
CA THR A 250 13.99 -9.90 -5.53
C THR A 250 13.77 -11.40 -5.40
N HIS A 251 12.57 -11.82 -4.98
CA HIS A 251 12.24 -13.23 -4.78
C HIS A 251 11.87 -13.98 -6.07
N SER A 252 11.62 -13.26 -7.17
CA SER A 252 11.27 -13.87 -8.46
C SER A 252 12.47 -14.44 -9.23
N LEU A 253 13.69 -14.02 -8.89
CA LEU A 253 14.92 -14.44 -9.55
C LEU A 253 15.69 -15.44 -8.67
N LYS A 254 16.21 -16.51 -9.28
CA LYS A 254 17.15 -17.42 -8.60
C LYS A 254 18.57 -16.91 -8.82
N ASN A 255 19.50 -17.29 -7.93
CA ASN A 255 20.91 -17.03 -8.17
C ASN A 255 21.31 -17.58 -9.55
N GLU A 256 22.05 -16.78 -10.32
CA GLU A 256 22.54 -17.12 -11.67
C GLU A 256 21.49 -17.13 -12.81
N THR A 257 20.25 -16.68 -12.58
CA THR A 257 19.27 -16.48 -13.69
C THR A 257 19.55 -15.20 -14.47
N MET A 258 19.36 -15.28 -15.79
CA MET A 258 19.46 -14.13 -16.70
C MET A 258 18.33 -13.10 -16.43
N TYR A 259 18.62 -11.81 -16.48
CA TYR A 259 17.62 -10.76 -16.20
C TYR A 259 16.44 -10.73 -17.18
N ASN A 260 16.58 -11.32 -18.37
CA ASN A 260 15.48 -11.45 -19.34
C ASN A 260 14.36 -12.39 -18.86
N THR A 261 14.57 -13.14 -17.77
CA THR A 261 13.53 -13.99 -17.15
C THR A 261 12.76 -13.29 -16.04
N LEU A 262 13.04 -12.00 -15.76
CA LEU A 262 12.30 -11.24 -14.76
C LEU A 262 10.81 -11.19 -15.15
N PRO A 263 9.89 -11.67 -14.29
CA PRO A 263 8.48 -11.62 -14.58
C PRO A 263 7.96 -10.19 -14.55
N LYS A 264 6.88 -9.95 -15.28
CA LYS A 264 6.11 -8.71 -15.18
C LYS A 264 5.42 -8.66 -13.82
N ILE A 265 5.36 -7.51 -13.17
CA ILE A 265 4.78 -7.39 -11.82
C ILE A 265 3.54 -6.50 -11.86
N ILE A 266 2.45 -7.00 -11.29
CA ILE A 266 1.17 -6.29 -11.20
C ILE A 266 0.75 -6.26 -9.73
N MET A 267 0.72 -5.06 -9.14
CA MET A 267 0.27 -4.83 -7.78
C MET A 267 -1.19 -4.36 -7.81
N ILE A 268 -2.12 -5.06 -7.17
CA ILE A 268 -3.53 -4.68 -7.07
C ILE A 268 -3.84 -4.37 -5.59
N ASN A 269 -4.09 -3.10 -5.31
CA ASN A 269 -4.35 -2.59 -3.97
C ASN A 269 -5.83 -2.19 -3.86
N ILE A 270 -6.61 -2.94 -3.09
CA ILE A 270 -8.03 -2.67 -2.83
C ILE A 270 -8.14 -1.98 -1.47
N LEU A 271 -8.61 -0.74 -1.45
CA LEU A 271 -8.51 0.16 -0.29
C LEU A 271 -9.89 0.46 0.31
N HIS A 272 -10.00 0.38 1.64
CA HIS A 272 -11.18 0.84 2.42
C HIS A 272 -11.15 2.33 2.76
N PHE A 273 -10.26 3.08 2.12
CA PHE A 273 -10.04 4.50 2.36
C PHE A 273 -9.62 5.18 1.06
N ASN A 274 -9.73 6.51 1.06
CA ASN A 274 -9.30 7.31 -0.08
C ASN A 274 -7.89 7.80 0.16
N VAL A 275 -7.00 7.56 -0.80
CA VAL A 275 -5.64 8.10 -0.87
C VAL A 275 -5.52 9.22 -1.90
N PHE A 276 -6.44 9.28 -2.87
CA PHE A 276 -6.47 10.34 -3.89
C PHE A 276 -7.60 11.34 -3.62
N ASN A 277 -7.29 12.63 -3.78
CA ASN A 277 -8.20 13.73 -3.43
C ASN A 277 -9.37 13.92 -4.40
N ASP A 278 -9.27 13.42 -5.63
CA ASP A 278 -10.35 13.54 -6.61
C ASP A 278 -11.56 12.68 -6.20
N LYS A 279 -12.75 13.03 -6.69
CA LYS A 279 -13.98 12.29 -6.37
C LYS A 279 -14.43 11.33 -7.47
N GLU A 280 -13.85 11.44 -8.65
CA GLU A 280 -14.35 10.80 -9.87
C GLU A 280 -13.75 9.41 -10.09
N HIS A 281 -12.47 9.24 -9.79
CA HIS A 281 -11.73 8.02 -10.12
C HIS A 281 -11.58 7.15 -8.88
N PHE A 282 -12.34 6.06 -8.84
CA PHE A 282 -12.19 5.01 -7.84
C PHE A 282 -11.21 3.91 -8.25
N LYS A 283 -10.86 3.79 -9.54
CA LYS A 283 -9.76 2.96 -10.06
C LYS A 283 -8.66 3.87 -10.58
N ARG A 284 -7.41 3.59 -10.23
CA ARG A 284 -6.22 4.26 -10.76
C ARG A 284 -5.12 3.26 -11.04
N TYR A 285 -4.35 3.56 -12.08
CA TYR A 285 -3.28 2.73 -12.58
C TYR A 285 -2.02 3.57 -12.76
N PHE A 286 -0.88 2.99 -12.41
CA PHE A 286 0.43 3.62 -12.56
C PHE A 286 1.41 2.66 -13.24
N SER A 287 2.23 3.23 -14.10
CA SER A 287 3.34 2.56 -14.78
C SER A 287 4.59 3.44 -14.76
N LEU A 288 5.73 2.85 -15.10
CA LEU A 288 6.99 3.58 -15.25
C LEU A 288 7.06 4.20 -16.63
N LYS A 289 7.24 5.51 -16.69
CA LYS A 289 7.29 6.29 -17.93
C LYS A 289 8.50 7.20 -17.94
N ASP A 290 8.99 7.46 -19.14
CA ASP A 290 9.87 8.58 -19.44
C ASP A 290 9.12 9.89 -19.25
N ASP A 291 9.65 10.81 -18.45
CA ASP A 291 8.99 12.09 -18.13
C ASP A 291 8.96 13.07 -19.32
N ILE A 292 9.91 12.98 -20.24
CA ILE A 292 9.99 13.86 -21.43
C ILE A 292 8.99 13.39 -22.48
N LEU A 293 8.97 12.08 -22.74
CA LEU A 293 8.18 11.48 -23.82
C LEU A 293 6.80 11.01 -23.36
N ASN A 294 6.57 10.90 -22.05
CA ASN A 294 5.37 10.31 -21.44
C ASN A 294 5.08 8.88 -21.97
N LYS A 295 6.14 8.12 -22.27
CA LYS A 295 6.08 6.75 -22.83
C LYS A 295 6.78 5.77 -21.90
N GLU A 296 6.29 4.53 -21.82
CA GLU A 296 6.90 3.50 -20.96
C GLU A 296 8.27 3.04 -21.47
N GLY A 297 8.52 3.10 -22.77
CA GLY A 297 9.81 2.73 -23.37
C GLY A 297 10.24 1.33 -22.97
N GLY A 298 11.51 1.18 -22.54
CA GLY A 298 12.05 -0.11 -22.07
C GLY A 298 11.43 -0.63 -20.76
N PHE A 299 10.61 0.17 -20.06
CA PHE A 299 9.88 -0.26 -18.88
C PHE A 299 8.47 -0.78 -19.18
N LYS A 300 8.06 -0.76 -20.46
CA LYS A 300 6.73 -1.21 -20.87
C LYS A 300 6.45 -2.62 -20.35
N GLY A 301 5.34 -2.78 -19.65
CA GLY A 301 4.90 -4.08 -19.15
C GLY A 301 5.61 -4.60 -17.90
N LEU A 302 6.66 -3.94 -17.40
CA LEU A 302 7.49 -4.52 -16.33
C LEU A 302 6.88 -4.38 -14.93
N LEU A 303 6.24 -3.24 -14.64
CA LEU A 303 5.69 -2.95 -13.31
C LEU A 303 4.45 -2.08 -13.41
N TYR A 304 3.35 -2.57 -12.85
CA TYR A 304 2.07 -1.88 -12.79
C TYR A 304 1.52 -1.83 -11.36
N PHE A 305 0.98 -0.68 -10.99
CA PHE A 305 0.28 -0.49 -9.72
C PHE A 305 -1.17 -0.10 -9.97
N HIS A 306 -2.09 -0.93 -9.52
CA HIS A 306 -3.53 -0.71 -9.55
C HIS A 306 -4.01 -0.37 -8.14
N PHE A 307 -4.81 0.67 -8.03
CA PHE A 307 -5.46 1.12 -6.80
C PHE A 307 -6.97 1.18 -7.02
N VAL A 308 -7.72 0.55 -6.12
CA VAL A 308 -9.19 0.54 -6.11
C VAL A 308 -9.67 1.11 -4.77
N GLU A 309 -10.21 2.33 -4.77
CA GLU A 309 -10.75 3.00 -3.58
C GLU A 309 -12.24 2.66 -3.41
N LEU A 310 -12.53 1.64 -2.60
CA LEU A 310 -13.91 1.19 -2.35
C LEU A 310 -14.84 2.30 -1.83
N PRO A 311 -14.43 3.27 -0.98
CA PRO A 311 -15.33 4.32 -0.53
C PRO A 311 -15.77 5.29 -1.62
N LYS A 312 -15.03 5.41 -2.73
CA LYS A 312 -15.47 6.16 -3.92
C LYS A 312 -16.45 5.32 -4.73
N TYR A 313 -16.13 4.04 -4.93
CA TYR A 313 -17.01 3.08 -5.60
C TYR A 313 -18.40 2.95 -4.92
N GLU A 314 -18.43 2.85 -3.60
CA GLU A 314 -19.67 2.73 -2.81
C GLU A 314 -20.60 3.96 -2.95
N LYS A 315 -20.06 5.11 -3.40
CA LYS A 315 -20.81 6.35 -3.63
C LYS A 315 -21.36 6.53 -5.05
N LEU A 316 -21.03 5.62 -5.97
CA LEU A 316 -21.58 5.65 -7.33
C LEU A 316 -23.10 5.43 -7.31
N GLN A 317 -23.78 5.84 -8.39
CA GLN A 317 -25.17 5.46 -8.60
C GLN A 317 -25.30 3.94 -8.78
N GLU A 318 -26.44 3.37 -8.43
CA GLU A 318 -26.63 1.91 -8.49
C GLU A 318 -26.48 1.36 -9.91
N GLU A 319 -26.91 2.12 -10.92
CA GLU A 319 -26.74 1.75 -12.33
C GLU A 319 -25.26 1.63 -12.72
N GLU A 320 -24.42 2.52 -12.19
CA GLU A 320 -22.96 2.49 -12.44
C GLU A 320 -22.26 1.34 -11.69
N LYS A 321 -22.74 1.01 -10.49
CA LYS A 321 -22.25 -0.16 -9.73
C LYS A 321 -22.62 -1.48 -10.40
N MET A 322 -23.80 -1.54 -11.01
CA MET A 322 -24.31 -2.71 -11.71
C MET A 322 -23.79 -2.85 -13.15
N ASP A 323 -22.97 -1.92 -13.63
CA ASP A 323 -22.26 -2.06 -14.91
C ASP A 323 -21.45 -3.36 -14.91
N GLU A 324 -21.48 -4.09 -16.03
CA GLU A 324 -20.84 -5.41 -16.18
C GLU A 324 -19.36 -5.39 -15.77
N LYS A 325 -18.64 -4.27 -15.98
CA LYS A 325 -17.22 -4.09 -15.64
C LYS A 325 -16.92 -3.94 -14.15
N ASN A 326 -17.97 -3.82 -13.35
CA ASN A 326 -17.91 -3.49 -11.92
C ASN A 326 -18.55 -4.59 -11.06
N LEU A 327 -19.08 -5.66 -11.67
CA LEU A 327 -19.84 -6.68 -10.95
C LEU A 327 -19.00 -7.39 -9.88
N TRP A 328 -17.70 -7.61 -10.10
CA TRP A 328 -16.85 -8.13 -9.04
C TRP A 328 -16.69 -7.14 -7.89
N LEU A 329 -16.54 -5.85 -8.16
CA LEU A 329 -16.47 -4.84 -7.10
C LEU A 329 -17.79 -4.71 -6.34
N LEU A 330 -18.92 -4.80 -7.05
CA LEU A 330 -20.24 -4.89 -6.43
C LEU A 330 -20.32 -6.14 -5.55
N PHE A 331 -19.83 -7.28 -6.02
CA PHE A 331 -19.81 -8.52 -5.25
C PHE A 331 -18.92 -8.45 -4.01
N LEU A 332 -17.76 -7.79 -4.09
CA LEU A 332 -16.89 -7.54 -2.94
C LEU A 332 -17.63 -6.73 -1.88
N VAL A 333 -18.32 -5.67 -2.28
CA VAL A 333 -18.98 -4.74 -1.36
C VAL A 333 -20.30 -5.28 -0.81
N ASP A 334 -21.13 -5.83 -1.68
CA ASP A 334 -22.48 -6.32 -1.41
C ASP A 334 -22.78 -7.61 -2.18
N PRO A 335 -22.31 -8.77 -1.68
CA PRO A 335 -22.60 -10.07 -2.28
C PRO A 335 -24.08 -10.48 -2.11
N ASN A 336 -24.90 -9.69 -1.41
CA ASN A 336 -26.34 -9.91 -1.26
C ASN A 336 -27.19 -9.04 -2.19
N ASN A 337 -26.55 -8.23 -3.05
CA ASN A 337 -27.24 -7.43 -4.05
C ASN A 337 -28.20 -8.30 -4.88
N GLU A 338 -29.34 -7.72 -5.30
CA GLU A 338 -30.40 -8.44 -6.00
C GLU A 338 -29.89 -9.13 -7.28
N ILE A 339 -28.92 -8.52 -7.97
CA ILE A 339 -28.32 -9.09 -9.19
C ILE A 339 -27.66 -10.46 -8.97
N PHE A 340 -27.20 -10.75 -7.75
CA PHE A 340 -26.57 -12.02 -7.39
C PHE A 340 -27.50 -13.00 -6.66
N THR A 341 -28.70 -12.56 -6.26
CA THR A 341 -29.64 -13.35 -5.46
C THR A 341 -30.92 -13.74 -6.18
N LYS A 342 -31.21 -13.15 -7.35
CA LYS A 342 -32.38 -13.47 -8.17
C LYS A 342 -32.16 -14.72 -9.02
N ASP A 343 -33.27 -15.32 -9.45
CA ASP A 343 -33.25 -16.38 -10.47
C ASP A 343 -32.64 -15.85 -11.77
N GLY A 344 -31.69 -16.58 -12.34
CA GLY A 344 -30.91 -16.14 -13.51
C GLY A 344 -29.72 -15.23 -13.18
N ALA A 345 -29.32 -15.12 -11.91
CA ALA A 345 -28.03 -14.52 -11.55
C ALA A 345 -26.87 -15.21 -12.32
N PRO A 346 -25.80 -14.48 -12.68
CA PRO A 346 -24.69 -15.09 -13.40
C PRO A 346 -24.04 -16.21 -12.58
N SER A 347 -23.82 -17.36 -13.23
CA SER A 347 -23.41 -18.62 -12.57
C SER A 347 -22.16 -18.48 -11.70
N LYS A 348 -21.17 -17.71 -12.15
CA LYS A 348 -19.94 -17.41 -11.40
C LYS A 348 -20.20 -16.76 -10.04
N PHE A 349 -21.14 -15.82 -9.98
CA PHE A 349 -21.52 -15.18 -8.72
C PHE A 349 -22.38 -16.10 -7.87
N THR A 350 -23.26 -16.91 -8.48
CA THR A 350 -23.98 -17.95 -7.74
C THR A 350 -23.03 -18.93 -7.05
N GLN A 351 -21.99 -19.39 -7.76
CA GLN A 351 -20.93 -20.24 -7.20
C GLN A 351 -20.17 -19.52 -6.08
N ALA A 352 -19.73 -18.28 -6.31
CA ALA A 352 -19.03 -17.49 -5.31
C ALA A 352 -19.87 -17.30 -4.02
N ARG A 353 -21.18 -17.05 -4.15
CA ARG A 353 -22.08 -16.98 -3.00
C ARG A 353 -22.18 -18.31 -2.26
N GLN A 354 -22.30 -19.42 -2.98
CA GLN A 354 -22.38 -20.75 -2.36
C GLN A 354 -21.13 -21.09 -1.55
N VAL A 355 -19.94 -20.71 -2.05
CA VAL A 355 -18.68 -20.86 -1.30
C VAL A 355 -18.76 -20.09 0.01
N LEU A 356 -19.10 -18.80 -0.02
CA LEU A 356 -19.19 -17.95 1.18
C LEU A 356 -20.23 -18.46 2.17
N LEU A 357 -21.42 -18.82 1.71
CA LEU A 357 -22.48 -19.39 2.55
C LEU A 357 -22.04 -20.72 3.19
N SER A 358 -21.38 -21.60 2.42
CA SER A 358 -20.88 -22.86 2.97
C SER A 358 -19.78 -22.65 4.00
N LEU A 359 -18.93 -21.64 3.85
CA LEU A 359 -17.92 -21.26 4.85
C LEU A 359 -18.60 -20.77 6.13
N GLU A 360 -19.60 -19.90 5.99
CA GLU A 360 -20.34 -19.35 7.14
C GLU A 360 -21.13 -20.42 7.91
N GLU A 361 -21.68 -21.42 7.21
CA GLU A 361 -22.44 -22.52 7.82
C GLU A 361 -21.56 -23.57 8.51
N LYS A 362 -20.36 -23.85 7.97
CA LYS A 362 -19.59 -25.06 8.34
C LYS A 362 -18.27 -24.78 9.03
N ASN A 363 -17.76 -23.55 9.00
CA ASN A 363 -16.41 -23.25 9.46
C ASN A 363 -16.41 -22.18 10.57
N THR A 364 -16.42 -22.62 11.83
CA THR A 364 -16.38 -21.73 13.01
C THR A 364 -15.10 -20.88 13.06
N ALA A 365 -13.95 -21.46 12.70
CA ALA A 365 -12.68 -20.74 12.69
C ALA A 365 -12.65 -19.62 11.62
N TYR A 366 -13.34 -19.81 10.50
CA TYR A 366 -13.56 -18.75 9.51
C TYR A 366 -14.40 -17.61 10.11
N MET A 367 -15.52 -17.95 10.76
CA MET A 367 -16.40 -16.96 11.40
C MET A 367 -15.65 -16.12 12.45
N ASP A 368 -14.87 -16.76 13.32
CA ASP A 368 -14.09 -16.09 14.36
C ASP A 368 -13.06 -15.12 13.77
N LYS A 369 -12.39 -15.50 12.68
CA LYS A 369 -11.43 -14.64 11.98
C LYS A 369 -12.13 -13.44 11.35
N CYS A 370 -13.24 -13.65 10.65
CA CYS A 370 -14.02 -12.57 10.06
C CYS A 370 -14.56 -11.60 11.12
N ASP A 371 -15.07 -12.11 12.24
CA ASP A 371 -15.53 -11.30 13.36
C ASP A 371 -14.39 -10.47 13.98
N LYS A 372 -13.20 -11.05 14.15
CA LYS A 372 -12.01 -10.34 14.65
C LYS A 372 -11.60 -9.22 13.70
N GLU A 373 -11.53 -9.50 12.41
CA GLU A 373 -11.17 -8.54 11.37
C GLU A 373 -12.13 -7.35 11.35
N MET A 374 -13.44 -7.65 11.33
CA MET A 374 -14.49 -6.63 11.29
C MET A 374 -14.54 -5.80 12.57
N ARG A 375 -14.30 -6.40 13.74
CA ARG A 375 -14.12 -5.66 15.01
C ARG A 375 -12.95 -4.69 14.93
N GLY A 376 -11.78 -5.15 14.48
CA GLY A 376 -10.59 -4.30 14.35
C GLY A 376 -10.80 -3.13 13.38
N TYR A 377 -11.47 -3.37 12.25
CA TYR A 377 -11.83 -2.30 11.32
C TYR A 377 -12.80 -1.29 11.93
N ASN A 378 -13.83 -1.75 12.64
CA ASN A 378 -14.79 -0.88 13.33
C ASN A 378 -14.14 -0.02 14.42
N GLU A 379 -13.19 -0.58 15.18
CA GLU A 379 -12.40 0.17 16.16
C GLU A 379 -11.54 1.24 15.49
N TYR A 380 -10.87 0.90 14.39
CA TYR A 380 -10.12 1.87 13.58
C TYR A 380 -11.01 3.02 13.10
N LEU A 381 -12.18 2.73 12.54
CA LEU A 381 -13.13 3.76 12.08
C LEU A 381 -13.61 4.67 13.22
N LYS A 382 -13.91 4.11 14.39
CA LYS A 382 -14.28 4.89 15.59
C LYS A 382 -13.14 5.81 16.01
N GLY A 383 -11.93 5.29 16.12
CA GLY A 383 -10.74 6.07 16.48
C GLY A 383 -10.43 7.18 15.48
N ARG A 384 -10.58 6.90 14.18
CA ARG A 384 -10.40 7.90 13.13
C ARG A 384 -11.42 9.04 13.22
N LYS A 385 -12.72 8.72 13.33
CA LYS A 385 -13.78 9.72 13.49
C LYS A 385 -13.56 10.60 14.72
N TYR A 386 -13.16 10.00 15.84
CA TYR A 386 -12.85 10.73 17.06
C TYR A 386 -11.68 11.72 16.87
N ARG A 387 -10.58 11.29 16.22
CA ARG A 387 -9.43 12.17 15.91
C ARG A 387 -9.82 13.31 14.96
N GLU A 388 -10.59 13.02 13.92
CA GLU A 388 -11.10 14.04 13.00
C GLU A 388 -11.97 15.08 13.72
N GLU A 389 -12.85 14.65 14.63
CA GLU A 389 -13.71 15.57 15.40
C GLU A 389 -12.89 16.48 16.33
N ILE A 390 -11.94 15.92 17.08
CA ILE A 390 -11.05 16.69 17.96
C ILE A 390 -10.20 17.66 17.13
N GLY A 391 -9.65 17.21 16.00
CA GLY A 391 -8.88 18.04 15.08
C GLY A 391 -9.70 19.21 14.55
N ARG A 392 -10.96 18.97 14.14
CA ARG A 392 -11.88 20.01 13.69
C ARG A 392 -12.21 21.02 14.79
N LYS A 393 -12.51 20.56 16.01
CA LYS A 393 -12.81 21.44 17.15
C LYS A 393 -11.63 22.36 17.46
N LYS A 394 -10.43 21.79 17.58
CA LYS A 394 -9.19 22.58 17.80
C LYS A 394 -8.91 23.54 16.65
N GLY A 395 -9.09 23.10 15.41
CA GLY A 395 -8.92 23.95 14.23
C GLY A 395 -9.85 25.16 14.21
N ILE A 396 -11.12 24.98 14.59
CA ILE A 396 -12.09 26.07 14.71
C ILE A 396 -11.71 27.02 15.84
N GLU A 397 -11.36 26.50 17.01
CA GLU A 397 -10.96 27.29 18.17
C GLU A 397 -9.75 28.19 17.86
N ILE A 398 -8.68 27.59 17.29
CA ILE A 398 -7.49 28.31 16.83
C ILE A 398 -7.86 29.33 15.74
N GLY A 399 -8.73 28.95 14.80
CA GLY A 399 -9.19 29.85 13.74
C GLY A 399 -9.93 31.07 14.25
N ILE A 400 -10.82 30.89 15.24
CA ILE A 400 -11.54 31.99 15.91
C ILE A 400 -10.56 32.89 16.65
N GLU A 401 -9.61 32.32 17.41
CA GLU A 401 -8.63 33.09 18.16
C GLU A 401 -7.75 33.96 17.24
N ILE A 402 -7.23 33.36 16.14
CA ILE A 402 -6.45 34.09 15.13
C ILE A 402 -7.31 35.17 14.48
N GLY A 403 -8.55 34.84 14.10
CA GLY A 403 -9.48 35.79 13.49
C GLY A 403 -9.79 36.99 14.39
N MET A 404 -10.05 36.77 15.68
CA MET A 404 -10.28 37.84 16.66
C MET A 404 -9.04 38.71 16.85
N LYS A 405 -7.85 38.11 16.99
CA LYS A 405 -6.59 38.85 17.11
C LYS A 405 -6.33 39.73 15.88
N LYS A 406 -6.52 39.19 14.68
CA LYS A 406 -6.41 39.95 13.42
C LYS A 406 -7.41 41.10 13.36
N GLY A 407 -8.69 40.84 13.67
CA GLY A 407 -9.74 41.85 13.68
C GLY A 407 -9.45 43.01 14.64
N ILE A 408 -9.03 42.71 15.87
CA ILE A 408 -8.64 43.74 16.85
C ILE A 408 -7.47 44.59 16.33
N ARG A 409 -6.47 43.96 15.69
CA ARG A 409 -5.31 44.67 15.14
C ARG A 409 -5.69 45.57 13.98
N ILE A 410 -6.50 45.09 13.04
CA ILE A 410 -7.08 45.85 11.92
C ILE A 410 -7.83 47.09 12.45
N SER A 411 -8.76 46.91 13.40
CA SER A 411 -9.51 48.03 13.98
C SER A 411 -8.62 49.03 14.70
N LYS A 412 -7.54 48.58 15.37
CA LYS A 412 -6.58 49.49 15.99
C LYS A 412 -5.78 50.31 14.96
N ILE A 413 -5.39 49.71 13.84
CA ILE A 413 -4.70 50.40 12.73
C ILE A 413 -5.62 51.47 12.15
N GLU A 414 -6.88 51.13 11.90
CA GLU A 414 -7.90 52.08 11.43
C GLU A 414 -8.08 53.26 12.38
N ILE A 415 -8.25 52.99 13.69
CA ILE A 415 -8.33 54.04 14.72
C ILE A 415 -7.05 54.90 14.73
N ALA A 416 -5.87 54.29 14.66
CA ALA A 416 -4.61 55.02 14.65
C ALA A 416 -4.49 55.94 13.44
N LEU A 417 -4.87 55.45 12.25
CA LEU A 417 -4.85 56.22 11.02
C LEU A 417 -5.80 57.42 11.10
N GLN A 418 -7.03 57.22 11.57
CA GLN A 418 -8.01 58.29 11.77
C GLN A 418 -7.52 59.34 12.77
N MET A 419 -6.96 58.89 13.90
CA MET A 419 -6.39 59.80 14.90
C MET A 419 -5.22 60.64 14.35
N LEU A 420 -4.38 60.05 13.48
CA LEU A 420 -3.31 60.77 12.79
C LEU A 420 -3.86 61.81 11.81
N LYS A 421 -4.93 61.50 11.06
CA LYS A 421 -5.62 62.45 10.17
C LYS A 421 -6.18 63.65 10.93
N GLU A 422 -6.71 63.43 12.13
CA GLU A 422 -7.21 64.47 13.03
C GLU A 422 -6.12 65.22 13.82
N ASN A 423 -4.82 65.01 13.50
CA ASN A 423 -3.69 65.63 14.18
C ASN A 423 -3.63 65.38 15.71
N ASN A 424 -4.13 64.23 16.18
CA ASN A 424 -3.99 63.85 17.59
C ASN A 424 -2.50 63.64 17.95
N LYS A 425 -2.11 64.00 19.18
CA LYS A 425 -0.73 63.82 19.68
C LYS A 425 -0.34 62.33 19.64
N ILE A 426 0.87 62.04 19.14
CA ILE A 426 1.43 60.67 19.02
C ILE A 426 1.37 59.92 20.36
N GLU A 427 1.68 60.58 21.48
CA GLU A 427 1.60 59.96 22.81
C GLU A 427 0.18 59.48 23.19
N LYS A 428 -0.87 60.20 22.75
CA LYS A 428 -2.26 59.79 22.94
C LYS A 428 -2.58 58.55 22.09
N ILE A 429 -2.10 58.51 20.85
CA ILE A 429 -2.30 57.39 19.91
C ILE A 429 -1.63 56.13 20.46
N LYS A 430 -0.36 56.21 20.87
CA LYS A 430 0.37 55.11 21.53
C LYS A 430 -0.40 54.57 22.74
N LYS A 431 -0.87 55.48 23.61
CA LYS A 431 -1.56 55.09 24.84
C LYS A 431 -2.84 54.29 24.58
N LEU A 432 -3.63 54.69 23.58
CA LEU A 432 -4.94 54.09 23.25
C LEU A 432 -4.84 52.83 22.40
N THR A 433 -3.99 52.84 21.37
CA THR A 433 -3.85 51.71 20.42
C THR A 433 -2.91 50.63 20.93
N LYS A 434 -1.98 51.01 21.82
CA LYS A 434 -0.83 50.22 22.28
C LYS A 434 0.23 49.96 21.21
N PHE A 435 0.21 50.70 20.10
CA PHE A 435 1.27 50.64 19.11
C PHE A 435 2.56 51.29 19.61
N ASN A 436 3.68 50.72 19.19
CA ASN A 436 5.00 51.29 19.41
C ASN A 436 5.29 52.42 18.40
N SER A 437 6.42 53.12 18.55
CA SER A 437 6.80 54.24 17.67
C SER A 437 6.97 53.81 16.21
N PHE A 438 7.48 52.60 15.97
CA PHE A 438 7.72 52.07 14.63
C PHE A 438 6.39 51.79 13.91
N GLU A 439 5.46 51.10 14.57
CA GLU A 439 4.12 50.83 14.02
C GLU A 439 3.38 52.13 13.67
N ILE A 440 3.45 53.15 14.53
CA ILE A 440 2.84 54.46 14.24
C ILE A 440 3.50 55.13 13.03
N LEU A 441 4.82 54.99 12.88
CA LEU A 441 5.54 55.55 11.73
C LEU A 441 5.11 54.85 10.43
N GLU A 442 4.97 53.52 10.44
CA GLU A 442 4.48 52.76 9.29
C GLU A 442 3.04 53.15 8.94
N ILE A 443 2.13 53.24 9.92
CA ILE A 443 0.74 53.71 9.68
C ILE A 443 0.72 55.13 9.12
N LYS A 444 1.62 56.01 9.58
CA LYS A 444 1.71 57.39 9.10
C LYS A 444 2.09 57.48 7.61
N LYS A 445 2.84 56.52 7.06
CA LYS A 445 3.18 56.49 5.62
C LYS A 445 1.94 56.41 4.74
N LEU A 446 0.86 55.82 5.25
CA LEU A 446 -0.40 55.68 4.52
C LEU A 446 -1.08 57.02 4.24
N LEU A 447 -0.73 58.10 4.95
CA LEU A 447 -1.25 59.44 4.70
C LEU A 447 -0.70 60.09 3.42
N ASN A 448 0.39 59.55 2.86
CA ASN A 448 1.12 60.15 1.76
C ASN A 448 0.74 59.54 0.39
N LYS A 449 -0.48 59.00 0.26
CA LYS A 449 -0.96 58.33 -0.96
C LYS A 449 0.01 57.25 -1.48
N PRO A 450 0.29 56.20 -0.68
CA PRO A 450 1.20 55.13 -1.07
C PRO A 450 0.67 54.35 -2.28
N ASP A 451 1.58 53.82 -3.10
CA ASP A 451 1.22 52.81 -4.09
C ASP A 451 1.02 51.42 -3.45
N ASP A 452 0.51 50.46 -4.23
CA ASP A 452 0.25 49.08 -3.77
C ASP A 452 1.52 48.39 -3.22
N THR A 453 2.71 48.78 -3.69
CA THR A 453 3.98 48.20 -3.24
C THR A 453 4.29 48.66 -1.82
N ALA A 454 4.18 49.95 -1.57
CA ALA A 454 4.35 50.55 -0.25
C ALA A 454 3.28 50.09 0.76
N ILE A 455 2.04 49.86 0.31
CA ILE A 455 0.98 49.26 1.14
C ILE A 455 1.37 47.82 1.51
N ARG A 456 1.87 47.01 0.58
CA ARG A 456 2.30 45.62 0.87
C ARG A 456 3.45 45.56 1.88
N GLU A 457 4.47 46.40 1.72
CA GLU A 457 5.55 46.50 2.70
C GLU A 457 5.06 46.91 4.09
N SER A 458 4.12 47.86 4.13
CA SER A 458 3.53 48.33 5.39
C SER A 458 2.66 47.25 6.04
N ALA A 459 1.93 46.47 5.25
CA ALA A 459 1.12 45.35 5.72
C ALA A 459 1.97 44.27 6.39
N GLU A 460 3.10 43.91 5.79
CA GLU A 460 4.07 42.98 6.38
C GLU A 460 4.64 43.52 7.70
N LYS A 461 5.08 44.78 7.74
CA LYS A 461 5.64 45.42 8.95
C LYS A 461 4.60 45.62 10.05
N LEU A 462 3.33 45.75 9.68
CA LEU A 462 2.20 45.87 10.60
C LEU A 462 1.56 44.52 10.92
N GLU A 463 2.10 43.40 10.43
CA GLU A 463 1.58 42.05 10.67
C GLU A 463 0.09 41.89 10.33
N ILE A 464 -0.35 42.48 9.22
CA ILE A 464 -1.69 42.29 8.67
C ILE A 464 -1.62 41.96 7.18
N ASP A 465 -2.69 41.40 6.60
CA ASP A 465 -2.71 41.11 5.17
C ASP A 465 -2.90 42.39 4.33
N PHE A 466 -2.36 42.34 3.11
CA PHE A 466 -2.39 43.45 2.15
C PHE A 466 -3.81 43.94 1.87
N ASP A 467 -4.76 43.04 1.63
CA ASP A 467 -6.14 43.41 1.29
C ASP A 467 -6.83 44.15 2.45
N SER A 468 -6.60 43.71 3.69
CA SER A 468 -7.11 44.38 4.88
C SER A 468 -6.52 45.79 5.04
N LEU A 469 -5.20 45.94 4.83
CA LEU A 469 -4.57 47.27 4.95
C LEU A 469 -5.00 48.21 3.81
N LYS A 470 -5.07 47.69 2.59
CA LYS A 470 -5.53 48.43 1.41
C LYS A 470 -6.96 48.93 1.61
N LYS A 471 -7.85 48.09 2.15
CA LYS A 471 -9.21 48.50 2.49
C LYS A 471 -9.25 49.60 3.55
N ILE A 472 -8.43 49.51 4.61
CA ILE A 472 -8.32 50.59 5.62
C ILE A 472 -7.90 51.90 4.94
N TYR A 473 -6.90 51.84 4.06
CA TYR A 473 -6.44 53.01 3.32
C TYR A 473 -7.55 53.60 2.43
N GLU A 474 -8.16 52.80 1.56
CA GLU A 474 -9.19 53.22 0.59
C GLU A 474 -10.47 53.77 1.25
N VAL A 475 -10.88 53.25 2.41
CA VAL A 475 -12.07 53.75 3.14
C VAL A 475 -11.81 55.13 3.75
N ASN A 476 -10.55 55.43 4.07
CA ASN A 476 -10.19 56.65 4.77
C ASN A 476 -9.65 57.74 3.83
N ASP A 477 -9.16 57.41 2.63
CA ASP A 477 -8.72 58.37 1.60
C ASP A 477 -9.89 59.15 0.98
#